data_AF-A0A9D6WJY5-F1
#
_entry.id   AF-A0A9D6WJY5-F1
#
_cell.length_a   1.000
_cell.length_b   1.000
_cell.length_c   1.000
_cell.angle_alpha   90.00
_cell.angle_beta   90.00
_cell.angle_gamma   90.00
#
_symmetry.space_group_name_H-M   'P 1'
#
loop_
_entity.id
_entity.type
_entity.pdbx_description
1 polymer ?
#
loop_
_entity_poly.entity_id
_entity_poly.type
_entity_poly.pdbx_seq_one_letter_code
_entity_poly.pdbx_strand_id
1 'polypeptide(L)'
;MRRTSARPYRNHLKSSDDLVTTYEATRAGFVALALEKNRRATPYIAEARTLQEAALIAKTPVDLLQIKGIEAGLLTAAGLSDKSLNHLLPQDKQEAIQGLVRNFLEPAGAKFVEELVFRFLLTRGETLGGSMRNVGGALAQQKLTRAIISALTVAGIPYHWQISKSREWIEKPDDDSSIELSLRGLHWQNGKANRTLIYNLTVPLVKNNVDFCLFNLAPDQLELGKYALAKSYIAFGELKGGIDPAGADEHWKTARTALDRIRTAFSKARATPHTFFVGAAVEKKMANEIWDQLTNGTLSNAANLNDESQVASISRWLCNL
;
A
#
# COMPACT_ATOMS: atom_id res chain seq x y z
N MET A 1 11.97 19.89 -32.41
CA MET A 1 13.25 19.80 -31.69
C MET A 1 13.30 18.51 -30.87
N ARG A 2 14.05 17.50 -31.33
CA ARG A 2 14.36 16.30 -30.52
C ARG A 2 15.47 16.70 -29.53
N ARG A 3 15.15 16.82 -28.24
CA ARG A 3 16.17 16.92 -27.18
C ARG A 3 16.53 15.51 -26.73
N THR A 4 17.75 15.09 -27.04
CA THR A 4 18.41 13.92 -26.47
C THR A 4 18.61 14.11 -24.95
N SER A 5 18.17 13.10 -24.19
CA SER A 5 18.70 12.63 -22.91
C SER A 5 19.02 13.63 -21.77
N ALA A 6 18.05 14.44 -21.34
CA ALA A 6 18.12 14.97 -19.98
C ALA A 6 17.83 13.82 -19.00
N ARG A 7 18.76 13.51 -18.09
CA ARG A 7 18.51 12.57 -16.99
C ARG A 7 17.39 13.15 -16.10
N PRO A 8 16.17 12.59 -16.09
CA PRO A 8 14.99 13.32 -15.57
C PRO A 8 15.07 13.60 -14.07
N TYR A 9 15.79 12.78 -13.31
CA TYR A 9 16.05 13.02 -11.89
C TYR A 9 16.85 14.30 -11.62
N ARG A 10 17.65 14.78 -12.58
CA ARG A 10 18.45 16.02 -12.42
C ARG A 10 17.60 17.29 -12.35
N ASN A 11 16.29 17.20 -12.62
CA ASN A 11 15.36 18.30 -12.43
C ASN A 11 15.09 18.61 -10.95
N HIS A 12 15.31 17.63 -10.06
CA HIS A 12 15.01 17.77 -8.62
C HIS A 12 16.08 17.17 -7.70
N LEU A 13 17.04 16.39 -8.23
CA LEU A 13 18.17 15.85 -7.46
C LEU A 13 19.51 16.33 -8.01
N LYS A 14 20.36 16.85 -7.13
CA LYS A 14 21.74 17.27 -7.40
C LYS A 14 22.74 16.26 -6.84
N SER A 15 22.40 15.56 -5.77
CA SER A 15 23.21 14.55 -5.08
C SER A 15 22.35 13.43 -4.49
N SER A 16 22.99 12.39 -3.95
CA SER A 16 22.28 11.34 -3.17
C SER A 16 21.62 11.90 -1.91
N ASP A 17 22.17 12.97 -1.32
CA ASP A 17 21.67 13.53 -0.07
C ASP A 17 20.31 14.20 -0.20
N ASP A 18 19.96 14.65 -1.41
CA ASP A 18 18.64 15.21 -1.70
C ASP A 18 17.53 14.15 -1.54
N LEU A 19 17.87 12.85 -1.63
CA LEU A 19 16.90 11.78 -1.40
C LEU A 19 16.70 11.45 0.08
N VAL A 20 17.62 11.83 0.97
CA VAL A 20 17.60 11.39 2.37
C VAL A 20 16.41 12.01 3.10
N THR A 21 15.69 11.18 3.86
CA THR A 21 14.52 11.66 4.61
C THR A 21 14.97 12.45 5.82
N THR A 22 14.42 13.66 5.98
CA THR A 22 14.77 14.51 7.13
C THR A 22 14.15 13.98 8.42
N TYR A 23 14.76 14.35 9.55
CA TYR A 23 14.21 14.04 10.87
C TYR A 23 12.79 14.57 11.04
N GLU A 24 12.51 15.79 10.57
CA GLU A 24 11.20 16.43 10.67
C GLU A 24 10.14 15.66 9.89
N ALA A 25 10.47 15.18 8.69
CA ALA A 25 9.58 14.36 7.88
C ALA A 25 9.29 13.02 8.57
N THR A 26 10.33 12.36 9.10
CA THR A 26 10.19 11.12 9.87
C THR A 26 9.30 11.32 11.10
N ARG A 27 9.55 12.38 11.89
CA ARG A 27 8.74 12.74 13.05
C ARG A 27 7.28 12.99 12.66
N ALA A 28 7.05 13.78 11.62
CA ALA A 28 5.70 14.11 11.17
C ALA A 28 4.93 12.86 10.71
N GLY A 29 5.58 11.95 9.97
CA GLY A 29 4.93 10.73 9.52
C GLY A 29 4.65 9.75 10.67
N PHE A 30 5.52 9.63 11.69
CA PHE A 30 5.20 8.85 12.89
C PHE A 30 3.97 9.39 13.62
N VAL A 31 3.87 10.72 13.78
CA VAL A 31 2.68 11.36 14.39
C VAL A 31 1.43 11.10 13.57
N ALA A 32 1.49 11.26 12.24
CA ALA A 32 0.36 11.01 11.36
C ALA A 32 -0.11 9.55 11.41
N LEU A 33 0.81 8.59 11.42
CA LEU A 33 0.47 7.17 11.56
C LEU A 33 -0.14 6.85 12.93
N ALA A 34 0.33 7.48 14.01
CA ALA A 34 -0.25 7.30 15.33
C ALA A 34 -1.69 7.84 15.41
N LEU A 35 -1.96 9.01 14.83
CA LEU A 35 -3.31 9.57 14.74
C LEU A 35 -4.24 8.67 13.93
N GLU A 36 -3.78 8.16 12.78
CA GLU A 36 -4.58 7.25 11.95
C GLU A 36 -4.80 5.89 12.64
N LYS A 37 -3.81 5.39 13.38
CA LYS A 37 -3.96 4.18 14.21
C LYS A 37 -5.05 4.37 15.27
N ASN A 38 -5.06 5.51 15.97
CA ASN A 38 -6.09 5.80 16.96
C ASN A 38 -7.48 5.92 16.33
N ARG A 39 -7.61 6.59 15.18
CA ARG A 39 -8.87 6.67 14.44
C ARG A 39 -9.39 5.27 14.09
N ARG A 40 -8.52 4.40 13.56
CA ARG A 40 -8.84 3.02 13.18
C ARG A 40 -9.01 2.07 14.34
N ALA A 41 -8.57 2.41 15.54
CA ALA A 41 -8.80 1.59 16.74
C ALA A 41 -10.28 1.60 17.16
N THR A 42 -11.02 2.67 16.84
CA THR A 42 -12.41 2.89 17.30
C THR A 42 -13.35 1.69 17.07
N PRO A 43 -13.41 1.06 15.87
CA PRO A 43 -14.28 -0.09 15.65
C PRO A 43 -13.90 -1.30 16.52
N TYR A 44 -12.61 -1.56 16.74
CA TYR A 44 -12.15 -2.66 17.59
C TYR A 44 -12.52 -2.47 19.06
N ILE A 45 -12.48 -1.22 19.55
CA ILE A 45 -12.95 -0.90 20.90
C ILE A 45 -14.47 -1.08 21.00
N ALA A 46 -15.23 -0.72 19.96
CA ALA A 46 -16.68 -0.93 19.92
C ALA A 46 -17.06 -2.43 19.87
N GLU A 47 -16.31 -3.24 19.12
CA GLU A 47 -16.44 -4.70 19.10
C GLU A 47 -16.20 -5.28 20.50
N ALA A 48 -15.14 -4.85 21.18
CA ALA A 48 -14.81 -5.32 22.53
C ALA A 48 -15.90 -4.98 23.55
N ARG A 49 -16.47 -3.77 23.48
CA ARG A 49 -17.62 -3.36 24.31
C ARG A 49 -18.85 -4.19 24.03
N THR A 50 -19.16 -4.45 22.75
CA THR A 50 -20.28 -5.31 22.36
C THR A 50 -20.09 -6.74 22.88
N LEU A 51 -18.88 -7.29 22.77
CA LEU A 51 -18.55 -8.61 23.32
C LEU A 51 -18.69 -8.65 24.84
N GLN A 52 -18.23 -7.60 25.53
CA GLN A 52 -18.36 -7.48 26.97
C GLN A 52 -19.82 -7.53 27.41
N GLU A 53 -20.69 -6.69 26.83
CA GLU A 53 -22.12 -6.65 27.15
C GLU A 53 -22.80 -8.00 26.88
N ALA A 54 -22.45 -8.65 25.77
CA ALA A 54 -22.98 -9.98 25.45
C ALA A 54 -22.50 -11.05 26.44
N ALA A 55 -21.26 -10.96 26.94
CA ALA A 55 -20.67 -11.93 27.86
C ALA A 55 -21.16 -11.76 29.32
N LEU A 56 -21.66 -10.59 29.72
CA LEU A 56 -22.13 -10.32 31.09
C LEU A 56 -23.34 -11.18 31.50
N ILE A 57 -24.07 -11.79 30.57
CA ILE A 57 -25.18 -12.70 30.88
C ILE A 57 -24.69 -14.07 31.37
N ALA A 58 -23.43 -14.43 31.11
CA ALA A 58 -22.83 -15.67 31.59
C ALA A 58 -22.57 -15.58 33.10
N LYS A 59 -22.92 -16.62 33.85
CA LYS A 59 -22.62 -16.70 35.29
C LYS A 59 -21.28 -17.37 35.55
N THR A 60 -20.89 -18.26 34.64
CA THR A 60 -19.63 -18.99 34.65
C THR A 60 -18.98 -18.94 33.26
N PRO A 61 -17.66 -19.16 33.16
CA PRO A 61 -16.96 -19.22 31.88
C PRO A 61 -17.55 -20.22 30.88
N VAL A 62 -18.07 -21.36 31.34
CA VAL A 62 -18.67 -22.39 30.49
C VAL A 62 -19.98 -21.90 29.87
N ASP A 63 -20.73 -21.02 30.56
CA ASP A 63 -21.99 -20.47 30.04
C ASP A 63 -21.78 -19.64 28.77
N LEU A 64 -20.58 -19.11 28.54
CA LEU A 64 -20.22 -18.39 27.31
C LEU A 64 -20.43 -19.26 26.05
N LEU A 65 -20.28 -20.58 26.16
CA LEU A 65 -20.47 -21.52 25.05
C LEU A 65 -21.93 -21.63 24.59
N GLN A 66 -22.89 -21.18 25.43
CA GLN A 66 -24.32 -21.23 25.13
C GLN A 66 -24.84 -19.92 24.55
N ILE A 67 -24.03 -18.86 24.57
CA ILE A 67 -24.40 -17.55 24.04
C ILE A 67 -24.19 -17.54 22.53
N LYS A 68 -25.28 -17.47 21.78
CA LYS A 68 -25.22 -17.38 20.32
C LYS A 68 -24.74 -16.00 19.87
N GLY A 69 -23.90 -15.97 18.85
CA GLY A 69 -23.44 -14.73 18.21
C GLY A 69 -22.15 -14.14 18.78
N ILE A 70 -21.54 -14.78 19.79
CA ILE A 70 -20.23 -14.36 20.33
C ILE A 70 -19.08 -15.29 19.92
N GLU A 71 -19.34 -16.31 19.09
CA GLU A 71 -18.36 -17.35 18.73
C GLU A 71 -17.11 -16.76 18.08
N ALA A 72 -17.27 -15.76 17.20
CA ALA A 72 -16.13 -15.06 16.60
C ALA A 72 -15.30 -14.29 17.64
N GLY A 73 -15.97 -13.71 18.65
CA GLY A 73 -15.31 -13.05 19.77
C GLY A 73 -14.50 -14.02 20.63
N LEU A 74 -15.08 -15.19 20.94
CA LEU A 74 -14.40 -16.27 21.67
C LEU A 74 -13.19 -16.81 20.90
N LEU A 75 -13.32 -17.03 19.59
CA LEU A 75 -12.20 -17.47 18.75
C LEU A 75 -11.07 -16.44 18.69
N THR A 76 -11.44 -15.16 18.59
CA THR A 76 -10.45 -14.07 18.62
C THR A 76 -9.73 -14.03 19.96
N ALA A 77 -10.46 -14.12 21.08
CA ALA A 77 -9.87 -14.16 22.42
C ALA A 77 -9.04 -15.43 22.69
N ALA A 78 -9.31 -16.53 21.96
CA ALA A 78 -8.50 -17.73 21.98
C ALA A 78 -7.17 -17.56 21.22
N GLY A 79 -6.88 -16.38 20.68
CA GLY A 79 -5.64 -16.07 19.97
C GLY A 79 -5.69 -16.37 18.48
N LEU A 80 -6.86 -16.67 17.91
CA LEU A 80 -6.99 -16.99 16.50
C LEU A 80 -7.26 -15.73 15.68
N SER A 81 -6.34 -15.40 14.78
CA SER A 81 -6.52 -14.35 13.77
C SER A 81 -7.51 -14.75 12.68
N ASP A 82 -8.07 -13.77 11.97
CA ASP A 82 -8.91 -14.00 10.79
C ASP A 82 -8.20 -14.86 9.72
N LYS A 83 -6.86 -14.75 9.61
CA LYS A 83 -6.06 -15.54 8.67
C LYS A 83 -5.97 -17.00 9.11
N SER A 84 -5.66 -17.26 10.38
CA SER A 84 -5.54 -18.63 10.91
C SER A 84 -6.86 -19.39 10.86
N LEU A 85 -8.00 -18.69 11.04
CA LEU A 85 -9.33 -19.30 10.98
C LEU A 85 -9.65 -19.98 9.63
N ASN A 86 -8.99 -19.58 8.54
CA ASN A 86 -9.15 -20.20 7.22
C ASN A 86 -8.42 -21.56 7.09
N HIS A 87 -7.56 -21.90 8.06
CA HIS A 87 -6.77 -23.13 8.08
C HIS A 87 -7.28 -24.16 9.10
N LEU A 88 -8.32 -23.83 9.86
CA LEU A 88 -8.82 -24.63 10.96
C LEU A 88 -10.18 -25.25 10.66
N LEU A 89 -10.31 -26.53 11.01
CA LEU A 89 -11.59 -27.25 10.95
C LEU A 89 -12.53 -26.75 12.08
N PRO A 90 -13.84 -27.00 11.98
CA PRO A 90 -14.79 -26.65 13.04
C PRO A 90 -14.40 -27.24 14.41
N GLN A 91 -13.82 -28.44 14.43
CA GLN A 91 -13.38 -29.11 15.66
C GLN A 91 -12.21 -28.36 16.33
N ASP A 92 -11.20 -27.96 15.55
CA ASP A 92 -10.05 -27.20 16.06
C ASP A 92 -10.49 -25.85 16.65
N LYS A 93 -11.46 -25.20 16.02
CA LYS A 93 -12.07 -23.95 16.50
C LYS A 93 -12.76 -24.15 17.85
N GLN A 94 -13.51 -25.24 17.99
CA GLN A 94 -14.17 -25.59 19.24
C GLN A 94 -13.15 -25.91 20.34
N GLU A 95 -12.09 -26.66 20.01
CA GLU A 95 -11.01 -26.98 20.94
C GLU A 95 -10.28 -25.72 21.42
N ALA A 96 -10.00 -24.78 20.52
CA ALA A 96 -9.39 -23.50 20.88
C ALA A 96 -10.24 -22.70 21.88
N ILE A 97 -11.56 -22.63 21.67
CA ILE A 97 -12.46 -21.97 22.63
C ILE A 97 -12.47 -22.72 23.97
N GLN A 98 -12.52 -24.05 23.96
CA GLN A 98 -12.46 -24.83 25.20
C GLN A 98 -11.15 -24.61 25.95
N GLY A 99 -10.03 -24.54 25.22
CA GLY A 99 -8.72 -24.21 25.76
C GLY A 99 -8.69 -22.81 26.38
N LEU A 100 -9.30 -21.82 25.72
CA LEU A 100 -9.46 -20.47 26.29
C LEU A 100 -10.23 -20.51 27.62
N VAL A 101 -11.37 -21.19 27.63
CA VAL A 101 -12.24 -21.30 28.82
C VAL A 101 -11.49 -21.94 29.98
N ARG A 102 -10.93 -23.13 29.78
CA ARG A 102 -10.28 -23.92 30.83
C ARG A 102 -9.01 -23.28 31.37
N ASN A 103 -8.16 -22.75 30.46
CA ASN A 103 -6.81 -22.35 30.85
C ASN A 103 -6.74 -20.90 31.32
N PHE A 104 -7.74 -20.07 31.02
CA PHE A 104 -7.68 -18.64 31.31
C PHE A 104 -8.94 -18.08 31.93
N LEU A 105 -10.12 -18.39 31.39
CA LEU A 105 -11.37 -17.80 31.88
C LEU A 105 -11.81 -18.42 33.22
N GLU A 106 -11.70 -19.73 33.38
CA GLU A 106 -11.93 -20.43 34.66
C GLU A 106 -10.96 -19.96 35.76
N PRO A 107 -9.64 -19.92 35.55
CA PRO A 107 -8.70 -19.36 36.53
C PRO A 107 -8.94 -17.89 36.89
N ALA A 108 -9.51 -17.08 36.00
CA ALA A 108 -9.82 -15.67 36.26
C ALA A 108 -11.00 -15.47 37.23
N GLY A 109 -11.77 -16.52 37.54
CA GLY A 109 -12.87 -16.50 38.50
C GLY A 109 -13.89 -15.40 38.19
N ALA A 110 -14.19 -14.54 39.17
CA ALA A 110 -15.15 -13.44 39.01
C ALA A 110 -14.79 -12.43 37.92
N LYS A 111 -13.54 -12.42 37.44
CA LYS A 111 -13.04 -11.51 36.39
C LYS A 111 -13.01 -12.15 35.01
N PHE A 112 -13.63 -13.30 34.79
CA PHE A 112 -13.54 -14.02 33.52
C PHE A 112 -14.01 -13.20 32.30
N VAL A 113 -15.00 -12.31 32.46
CA VAL A 113 -15.45 -11.41 31.39
C VAL A 113 -14.38 -10.35 31.07
N GLU A 114 -13.70 -9.82 32.08
CA GLU A 114 -12.57 -8.89 31.90
C GLU A 114 -11.40 -9.59 31.18
N GLU A 115 -11.05 -10.81 31.62
CA GLU A 115 -10.01 -11.64 30.99
C GLU A 115 -10.34 -11.94 29.50
N LEU A 116 -11.60 -12.27 29.20
CA LEU A 116 -12.08 -12.48 27.83
C LEU A 116 -11.85 -11.23 26.96
N VAL A 117 -12.25 -10.05 27.45
CA VAL A 117 -12.14 -8.79 26.72
C VAL A 117 -10.68 -8.38 26.53
N PHE A 118 -9.82 -8.56 27.54
CA PHE A 118 -8.39 -8.25 27.43
C PHE A 118 -7.70 -9.11 26.38
N ARG A 119 -7.98 -10.42 26.35
CA ARG A 119 -7.44 -11.32 25.33
C ARG A 119 -7.95 -10.99 23.94
N PHE A 120 -9.25 -10.72 23.82
CA PHE A 120 -9.85 -10.25 22.57
C PHE A 120 -9.12 -9.01 22.03
N LEU A 121 -8.94 -7.98 22.86
CA LEU A 121 -8.27 -6.74 22.49
C LEU A 121 -6.78 -6.96 22.14
N LEU A 122 -6.08 -7.86 22.85
CA LEU A 122 -4.69 -8.17 22.57
C LEU A 122 -4.52 -8.75 21.16
N THR A 123 -5.36 -9.72 20.78
CA THR A 123 -5.36 -10.30 19.42
C THR A 123 -5.83 -9.29 18.36
N ARG A 124 -6.83 -8.45 18.67
CA ARG A 124 -7.23 -7.34 17.78
C ARG A 124 -6.13 -6.30 17.62
N GLY A 125 -5.27 -6.11 18.62
CA GLY A 125 -4.09 -5.25 18.54
C GLY A 125 -3.13 -5.64 17.42
N GLU A 126 -2.90 -6.95 17.23
CA GLU A 126 -2.11 -7.47 16.11
C GLU A 126 -2.80 -7.24 14.76
N THR A 127 -4.13 -7.41 14.72
CA THR A 127 -4.94 -7.17 13.52
C THR A 127 -4.86 -5.71 13.08
N LEU A 128 -5.04 -4.77 14.03
CA LEU A 128 -4.86 -3.34 13.79
C LEU A 128 -3.43 -3.02 13.33
N GLY A 129 -2.41 -3.60 13.98
CA GLY A 129 -1.02 -3.45 13.57
C GLY A 129 -0.76 -3.93 12.14
N GLY A 130 -1.32 -5.09 11.77
CA GLY A 130 -1.30 -5.62 10.40
C GLY A 130 -1.97 -4.69 9.40
N SER A 131 -3.14 -4.16 9.73
CA SER A 131 -3.87 -3.18 8.92
C SER A 131 -3.04 -1.92 8.68
N MET A 132 -2.43 -1.36 9.74
CA MET A 132 -1.62 -0.13 9.65
C MET A 132 -0.41 -0.25 8.72
N ARG A 133 0.18 -1.45 8.57
CA ARG A 133 1.27 -1.67 7.59
C ARG A 133 0.79 -1.46 6.14
N ASN A 134 -0.45 -1.84 5.83
CA ASN A 134 -1.04 -1.61 4.51
C ASN A 134 -1.45 -0.15 4.30
N VAL A 135 -1.82 0.55 5.38
CA VAL A 135 -2.23 1.96 5.34
C VAL A 135 -1.10 2.85 4.84
N GLY A 136 0.14 2.63 5.28
CA GLY A 136 1.29 3.40 4.79
C GLY A 136 1.44 3.34 3.26
N GLY A 137 1.29 2.13 2.68
CA GLY A 137 1.30 1.95 1.24
C GLY A 137 0.13 2.66 0.54
N ALA A 138 -1.08 2.56 1.09
CA ALA A 138 -2.27 3.21 0.53
C ALA A 138 -2.17 4.75 0.57
N LEU A 139 -1.71 5.33 1.69
CA LEU A 139 -1.50 6.77 1.83
C LEU A 139 -0.42 7.28 0.86
N ALA A 140 0.64 6.50 0.66
CA ALA A 140 1.67 6.84 -0.30
C ALA A 140 1.14 6.82 -1.75
N GLN A 141 0.35 5.81 -2.11
CA GLN A 141 -0.32 5.76 -3.41
C GLN A 141 -1.21 6.97 -3.61
N GLN A 142 -2.04 7.31 -2.62
CA GLN A 142 -2.92 8.48 -2.65
C GLN A 142 -2.12 9.77 -2.85
N LYS A 143 -1.04 9.97 -2.10
CA LYS A 143 -0.20 11.17 -2.21
C LYS A 143 0.41 11.32 -3.61
N LEU A 144 0.97 10.24 -4.16
CA LEU A 144 1.53 10.27 -5.52
C LEU A 144 0.44 10.45 -6.59
N THR A 145 -0.70 9.75 -6.45
CA THR A 145 -1.85 9.90 -7.35
C THR A 145 -2.34 11.35 -7.36
N ARG A 146 -2.51 11.97 -6.20
CA ARG A 146 -2.94 13.36 -6.07
C ARG A 146 -1.96 14.32 -6.77
N ALA A 147 -0.66 14.09 -6.65
CA ALA A 147 0.35 14.88 -7.34
C ALA A 147 0.30 14.71 -8.87
N ILE A 148 0.03 13.50 -9.37
CA ILE A 148 -0.16 13.24 -10.80
C ILE A 148 -1.42 13.94 -11.32
N ILE A 149 -2.55 13.84 -10.62
CA ILE A 149 -3.79 14.52 -11.00
C ILE A 149 -3.58 16.03 -11.04
N SER A 150 -2.92 16.59 -10.02
CA SER A 150 -2.60 18.01 -9.97
C SER A 150 -1.67 18.43 -11.11
N ALA A 151 -0.69 17.59 -11.49
CA ALA A 151 0.17 17.86 -12.64
C ALA A 151 -0.62 17.87 -13.97
N LEU A 152 -1.57 16.96 -14.16
CA LEU A 152 -2.46 16.94 -15.33
C LEU A 152 -3.37 18.17 -15.37
N THR A 153 -3.95 18.52 -14.22
CA THR A 153 -4.85 19.67 -14.07
C THR A 153 -4.14 20.99 -14.38
N VAL A 154 -2.95 21.22 -13.82
CA VAL A 154 -2.13 22.41 -14.11
C VAL A 154 -1.73 22.48 -15.59
N ALA A 155 -1.54 21.33 -16.24
CA ALA A 155 -1.24 21.26 -17.66
C ALA A 155 -2.47 21.40 -18.58
N GLY A 156 -3.68 21.48 -18.03
CA GLY A 156 -4.92 21.52 -18.81
C GLY A 156 -5.20 20.21 -19.55
N ILE A 157 -4.69 19.08 -19.05
CA ILE A 157 -4.85 17.76 -19.67
C ILE A 157 -6.04 17.04 -19.02
N PRO A 158 -7.12 16.75 -19.77
CA PRO A 158 -8.22 15.95 -19.25
C PRO A 158 -7.78 14.51 -19.01
N TYR A 159 -8.43 13.83 -18.09
CA TYR A 159 -8.13 12.43 -17.77
C TYR A 159 -9.41 11.66 -17.45
N HIS A 160 -9.29 10.34 -17.54
CA HIS A 160 -10.24 9.37 -17.01
C HIS A 160 -9.58 8.64 -15.84
N TRP A 161 -10.38 8.10 -14.92
CA TRP A 161 -9.86 7.33 -13.82
C TRP A 161 -10.64 6.04 -13.63
N GLN A 162 -9.97 5.03 -13.10
CA GLN A 162 -10.54 3.73 -12.83
C GLN A 162 -10.89 3.61 -11.34
N ILE A 163 -12.14 3.29 -11.05
CA ILE A 163 -12.61 3.02 -9.69
C ILE A 163 -12.06 1.66 -9.23
N SER A 164 -11.48 1.60 -8.04
CA SER A 164 -10.81 0.40 -7.52
C SER A 164 -11.77 -0.79 -7.34
N LYS A 165 -13.01 -0.55 -6.90
CA LYS A 165 -13.99 -1.62 -6.67
C LYS A 165 -14.67 -2.11 -7.95
N SER A 166 -15.30 -1.21 -8.72
CA SER A 166 -16.06 -1.58 -9.93
C SER A 166 -15.18 -1.84 -11.14
N ARG A 167 -13.94 -1.32 -11.14
CA ARG A 167 -13.02 -1.31 -12.29
C ARG A 167 -13.52 -0.51 -13.48
N GLU A 168 -14.59 0.25 -13.31
CA GLU A 168 -15.12 1.14 -14.35
C GLU A 168 -14.20 2.34 -14.55
N TRP A 169 -14.07 2.74 -15.82
CA TRP A 169 -13.41 3.97 -16.23
C TRP A 169 -14.44 5.08 -16.36
N ILE A 170 -14.21 6.17 -15.64
CA ILE A 170 -15.09 7.34 -15.68
C ILE A 170 -14.28 8.59 -16.00
N GLU A 171 -14.92 9.55 -16.67
CA GLU A 171 -14.32 10.84 -16.96
C GLU A 171 -14.00 11.59 -15.65
N LYS A 172 -13.02 12.50 -15.72
CA LYS A 172 -12.73 13.43 -14.62
C LYS A 172 -14.03 14.15 -14.20
N PRO A 173 -14.39 14.13 -12.90
CA PRO A 173 -15.45 14.99 -12.38
C PRO A 173 -14.99 16.45 -12.28
N ASP A 174 -15.95 17.37 -12.25
CA ASP A 174 -15.71 18.80 -12.00
C ASP A 174 -14.94 19.01 -10.69
N ASP A 175 -15.43 18.37 -9.62
CA ASP A 175 -14.72 18.25 -8.34
C ASP A 175 -14.05 16.88 -8.23
N ASP A 176 -12.72 16.87 -8.36
CA ASP A 176 -11.89 15.66 -8.21
C ASP A 176 -11.31 15.48 -6.79
N SER A 177 -11.84 16.22 -5.81
CA SER A 177 -11.41 16.10 -4.42
C SER A 177 -11.55 14.66 -3.94
N SER A 178 -10.46 14.12 -3.38
CA SER A 178 -10.41 12.80 -2.75
C SER A 178 -10.66 11.59 -3.67
N ILE A 179 -10.67 11.73 -5.00
CA ILE A 179 -10.83 10.56 -5.90
C ILE A 179 -9.71 9.54 -5.70
N GLU A 180 -8.52 9.98 -5.30
CA GLU A 180 -7.36 9.14 -4.98
C GLU A 180 -7.65 8.10 -3.89
N LEU A 181 -8.65 8.31 -3.04
CA LEU A 181 -9.06 7.36 -2.00
C LEU A 181 -9.61 6.04 -2.57
N SER A 182 -10.19 6.10 -3.78
CA SER A 182 -10.81 4.95 -4.45
C SER A 182 -10.25 4.68 -5.84
N LEU A 183 -9.23 5.43 -6.25
CA LEU A 183 -8.61 5.30 -7.56
C LEU A 183 -7.69 4.07 -7.64
N ARG A 184 -7.75 3.38 -8.78
CA ARG A 184 -6.82 2.30 -9.12
C ARG A 184 -6.05 2.53 -10.42
N GLY A 185 -6.57 3.37 -11.31
CA GLY A 185 -5.88 3.73 -12.54
C GLY A 185 -6.22 5.14 -13.00
N LEU A 186 -5.34 5.69 -13.83
CA LEU A 186 -5.49 6.99 -14.49
C LEU A 186 -5.21 6.84 -15.98
N HIS A 187 -5.97 7.52 -16.81
CA HIS A 187 -5.78 7.53 -18.25
C HIS A 187 -5.81 8.97 -18.76
N TRP A 188 -4.81 9.36 -19.56
CA TRP A 188 -4.77 10.66 -20.21
C TRP A 188 -4.10 10.54 -21.59
N GLN A 189 -4.14 11.63 -22.35
CA GLN A 189 -3.42 11.75 -23.60
C GLN A 189 -2.27 12.75 -23.47
N ASN A 190 -1.09 12.35 -23.94
CA ASN A 190 0.06 13.22 -24.11
C ASN A 190 0.28 13.43 -25.61
N GLY A 191 -0.25 14.53 -26.16
CA GLY A 191 -0.36 14.72 -27.59
C GLY A 191 -1.26 13.64 -28.22
N LYS A 192 -0.73 12.88 -29.18
CA LYS A 192 -1.46 11.75 -29.81
C LYS A 192 -1.29 10.41 -29.07
N ALA A 193 -0.48 10.38 -28.02
CA ALA A 193 -0.10 9.13 -27.37
C ALA A 193 -0.94 8.91 -26.11
N ASN A 194 -1.57 7.73 -26.01
CA ASN A 194 -2.33 7.33 -24.83
C ASN A 194 -1.40 7.01 -23.68
N ARG A 195 -1.78 7.39 -22.45
CA ARG A 195 -1.08 7.04 -21.22
C ARG A 195 -2.07 6.44 -20.27
N THR A 196 -1.81 5.22 -19.83
CA THR A 196 -2.67 4.55 -18.85
C THR A 196 -1.81 4.04 -17.72
N LEU A 197 -2.05 4.56 -16.52
CA LEU A 197 -1.46 4.14 -15.26
C LEU A 197 -2.40 3.14 -14.60
N ILE A 198 -1.85 2.00 -14.17
CA ILE A 198 -2.52 1.04 -13.29
C ILE A 198 -1.64 0.78 -12.06
N TYR A 199 -2.22 0.90 -10.87
CA TYR A 199 -1.56 0.52 -9.61
C TYR A 199 -1.74 -0.96 -9.26
N ASN A 200 -0.75 -1.52 -8.57
CA ASN A 200 -0.74 -2.87 -7.99
C ASN A 200 -1.16 -3.95 -9.01
N LEU A 201 -0.53 -3.96 -10.18
CA LEU A 201 -0.85 -4.88 -11.26
C LEU A 201 0.05 -6.12 -11.21
N THR A 202 -0.55 -7.31 -11.30
CA THR A 202 0.21 -8.54 -11.59
C THR A 202 0.62 -8.54 -13.05
N VAL A 203 1.90 -8.27 -13.30
CA VAL A 203 2.45 -8.15 -14.66
C VAL A 203 2.75 -9.55 -15.20
N PRO A 204 2.10 -10.00 -16.30
CA PRO A 204 2.19 -11.39 -16.76
C PRO A 204 3.61 -11.88 -17.04
N LEU A 205 4.46 -10.99 -17.59
CA LEU A 205 5.82 -11.35 -18.00
C LEU A 205 6.76 -11.62 -16.80
N VAL A 206 6.53 -10.97 -15.66
CA VAL A 206 7.31 -11.17 -14.43
C VAL A 206 6.60 -12.05 -13.40
N LYS A 207 5.31 -12.33 -13.61
CA LYS A 207 4.44 -13.11 -12.71
C LYS A 207 4.46 -12.62 -11.26
N ASN A 208 4.57 -11.31 -11.09
CA ASN A 208 4.61 -10.65 -9.80
C ASN A 208 3.80 -9.36 -9.85
N ASN A 209 3.36 -8.89 -8.69
CA ASN A 209 2.73 -7.59 -8.54
C ASN A 209 3.78 -6.49 -8.66
N VAL A 210 3.42 -5.38 -9.30
CA VAL A 210 4.23 -4.16 -9.39
C VAL A 210 3.36 -2.98 -8.97
N ASP A 211 3.91 -2.13 -8.10
CA ASP A 211 3.17 -1.04 -7.45
C ASP A 211 2.61 -0.05 -8.49
N PHE A 212 3.41 0.30 -9.52
CA PHE A 212 3.06 1.28 -10.54
C PHE A 212 3.41 0.79 -11.96
N CYS A 213 2.41 0.70 -12.84
CA CYS A 213 2.60 0.33 -14.24
C CYS A 213 2.03 1.42 -15.15
N LEU A 214 2.86 2.00 -16.02
CA LEU A 214 2.44 2.97 -17.03
C LEU A 214 2.56 2.39 -18.43
N PHE A 215 1.49 2.57 -19.21
CA PHE A 215 1.31 2.02 -20.54
C PHE A 215 1.14 3.11 -21.59
N ASN A 216 1.48 2.81 -22.84
CA ASN A 216 1.23 3.64 -24.01
C ASN A 216 -0.04 3.27 -24.81
N LEU A 217 -1.02 2.63 -24.16
CA LEU A 217 -2.28 2.17 -24.75
C LEU A 217 -3.48 2.75 -24.00
N ALA A 218 -4.61 2.84 -24.67
CA ALA A 218 -5.88 3.17 -24.03
C ALA A 218 -6.39 2.00 -23.16
N PRO A 219 -7.31 2.25 -22.20
CA PRO A 219 -7.73 1.23 -21.25
C PRO A 219 -8.39 -0.01 -21.88
N ASP A 220 -9.27 0.20 -22.86
CA ASP A 220 -9.96 -0.86 -23.61
C ASP A 220 -8.96 -1.81 -24.31
N GLN A 221 -7.91 -1.25 -24.90
CA GLN A 221 -6.85 -2.01 -25.55
C GLN A 221 -6.03 -2.84 -24.56
N LEU A 222 -5.80 -2.32 -23.35
CA LEU A 222 -5.08 -3.04 -22.29
C LEU A 222 -5.88 -4.22 -21.74
N GLU A 223 -7.18 -4.02 -21.53
CA GLU A 223 -8.09 -5.06 -21.06
C GLU A 223 -8.23 -6.18 -22.09
N LEU A 224 -8.45 -5.83 -23.37
CA LEU A 224 -8.51 -6.79 -24.46
C LEU A 224 -7.19 -7.58 -24.61
N GLY A 225 -6.06 -6.89 -24.51
CA GLY A 225 -4.73 -7.48 -24.60
C GLY A 225 -4.26 -8.21 -23.32
N LYS A 226 -5.07 -8.20 -22.25
CA LYS A 226 -4.75 -8.78 -20.93
C LYS A 226 -3.36 -8.40 -20.43
N TYR A 227 -2.94 -7.16 -20.69
CA TYR A 227 -1.62 -6.63 -20.30
C TYR A 227 -0.41 -7.43 -20.84
N ALA A 228 -0.58 -8.24 -21.90
CA ALA A 228 0.46 -9.15 -22.38
C ALA A 228 1.52 -8.47 -23.26
N LEU A 229 1.21 -7.33 -23.87
CA LEU A 229 2.09 -6.67 -24.83
C LEU A 229 3.25 -5.94 -24.13
N ALA A 230 4.42 -6.56 -24.04
CA ALA A 230 5.59 -6.01 -23.36
C ALA A 230 6.00 -4.60 -23.85
N LYS A 231 5.90 -4.33 -25.15
CA LYS A 231 6.23 -3.01 -25.73
C LYS A 231 5.26 -1.90 -25.36
N SER A 232 4.11 -2.25 -24.77
CA SER A 232 3.16 -1.24 -24.32
C SER A 232 3.53 -0.60 -23.00
N TYR A 233 4.34 -1.29 -22.18
CA TYR A 233 4.82 -0.77 -20.91
C TYR A 233 5.91 0.27 -21.16
N ILE A 234 5.73 1.48 -20.65
CA ILE A 234 6.69 2.57 -20.79
C ILE A 234 7.39 2.92 -19.49
N ALA A 235 6.77 2.66 -18.34
CA ALA A 235 7.43 2.81 -17.05
C ALA A 235 6.91 1.83 -15.99
N PHE A 236 7.80 1.44 -15.09
CA PHE A 236 7.52 0.72 -13.87
C PHE A 236 8.04 1.50 -12.67
N GLY A 237 7.28 1.50 -11.57
CA GLY A 237 7.67 2.13 -10.33
C GLY A 237 7.44 1.22 -9.13
N GLU A 238 8.37 1.26 -8.19
CA GLU A 238 8.17 0.77 -6.82
C GLU A 238 7.89 1.95 -5.89
N LEU A 239 6.87 1.82 -5.04
CA LEU A 239 6.40 2.89 -4.15
C LEU A 239 6.37 2.39 -2.71
N LYS A 240 7.21 2.96 -1.85
CA LYS A 240 7.32 2.55 -0.44
C LYS A 240 6.87 3.68 0.48
N GLY A 241 5.73 3.48 1.13
CA GLY A 241 5.09 4.48 2.00
C GLY A 241 5.43 4.39 3.49
N GLY A 242 6.26 3.43 3.91
CA GLY A 242 6.69 3.31 5.30
C GLY A 242 7.58 4.48 5.70
N ILE A 243 7.31 5.12 6.84
CA ILE A 243 8.12 6.22 7.38
C ILE A 243 9.22 5.75 8.34
N ASP A 244 9.18 4.50 8.78
CA ASP A 244 10.15 3.97 9.74
C ASP A 244 11.53 3.78 9.07
N PRO A 245 12.57 4.52 9.50
CA PRO A 245 13.92 4.38 8.94
C PRO A 245 14.51 2.99 9.15
N ALA A 246 14.11 2.26 10.21
CA ALA A 246 14.60 0.90 10.47
C ALA A 246 14.19 -0.08 9.37
N GLY A 247 13.06 0.16 8.69
CA GLY A 247 12.59 -0.65 7.57
C GLY A 247 13.10 -0.20 6.19
N ALA A 248 13.74 0.97 6.10
CA ALA A 248 14.04 1.61 4.81
C ALA A 248 14.95 0.77 3.91
N ASP A 249 16.09 0.30 4.44
CA ASP A 249 17.07 -0.51 3.67
C ASP A 249 16.47 -1.85 3.21
N GLU A 250 15.65 -2.49 4.05
CA GLU A 250 14.97 -3.75 3.73
C GLU A 250 13.90 -3.56 2.64
N HIS A 251 13.11 -2.50 2.73
CA HIS A 251 12.12 -2.15 1.70
C HIS A 251 12.80 -1.78 0.37
N TRP A 252 13.94 -1.10 0.41
CA TRP A 252 14.75 -0.82 -0.78
C TRP A 252 15.31 -2.09 -1.41
N LYS A 253 15.93 -2.99 -0.65
CA LYS A 253 16.44 -4.27 -1.19
C LYS A 253 15.34 -5.04 -1.93
N THR A 254 14.15 -5.10 -1.33
CA THR A 254 12.98 -5.75 -1.92
C THR A 254 12.56 -5.06 -3.23
N ALA A 255 12.43 -3.74 -3.22
CA ALA A 255 12.09 -2.95 -4.42
C ALA A 255 13.14 -3.11 -5.53
N ARG A 256 14.43 -3.05 -5.18
CA ARG A 256 15.55 -3.21 -6.11
C ARG A 256 15.49 -4.56 -6.81
N THR A 257 15.28 -5.66 -6.05
CA THR A 257 15.12 -7.00 -6.63
C THR A 257 13.89 -7.10 -7.53
N ALA A 258 12.77 -6.46 -7.19
CA ALA A 258 11.59 -6.40 -8.06
C ALA A 258 11.91 -5.68 -9.39
N LEU A 259 12.57 -4.52 -9.33
CA LEU A 259 13.00 -3.77 -10.51
C LEU A 259 14.02 -4.56 -11.37
N ASP A 260 14.93 -5.32 -10.76
CA ASP A 260 15.87 -6.20 -11.48
C ASP A 260 15.15 -7.31 -12.25
N ARG A 261 14.11 -7.92 -11.65
CA ARG A 261 13.27 -8.92 -12.33
C ARG A 261 12.55 -8.31 -13.53
N ILE A 262 12.01 -7.10 -13.37
CA ILE A 262 11.36 -6.35 -14.44
C ILE A 262 12.33 -6.11 -15.60
N ARG A 263 13.49 -5.49 -15.33
CA ARG A 263 14.51 -5.22 -16.35
C ARG A 263 14.91 -6.49 -17.10
N THR A 264 15.18 -7.57 -16.36
CA THR A 264 15.57 -8.86 -16.92
C THR A 264 14.50 -9.43 -17.85
N ALA A 265 13.25 -9.45 -17.39
CA ALA A 265 12.14 -10.04 -18.15
C ALA A 265 11.80 -9.23 -19.41
N PHE A 266 11.77 -7.90 -19.30
CA PHE A 266 11.44 -7.01 -20.43
C PHE A 266 12.58 -6.93 -21.46
N SER A 267 13.85 -7.01 -21.02
CA SER A 267 14.99 -7.12 -21.94
C SER A 267 14.89 -8.36 -22.84
N LYS A 268 14.50 -9.52 -22.29
CA LYS A 268 14.23 -10.74 -23.08
C LYS A 268 13.11 -10.56 -24.10
N ALA A 269 12.12 -9.72 -23.78
CA ALA A 269 11.03 -9.35 -24.68
C ALA A 269 11.36 -8.18 -25.62
N ARG A 270 12.63 -7.73 -25.67
CA ARG A 270 13.12 -6.59 -26.47
C ARG A 270 12.35 -5.29 -26.18
N ALA A 271 12.04 -5.07 -24.91
CA ALA A 271 11.43 -3.85 -24.39
C ALA A 271 12.29 -3.28 -23.25
N THR A 272 12.34 -1.95 -23.16
CA THR A 272 13.18 -1.23 -22.19
C THR A 272 12.37 -0.13 -21.51
N PRO A 273 11.35 -0.48 -20.72
CA PRO A 273 10.57 0.51 -19.98
C PRO A 273 11.45 1.27 -19.00
N HIS A 274 11.10 2.52 -18.73
CA HIS A 274 11.69 3.27 -17.63
C HIS A 274 11.43 2.56 -16.30
N THR A 275 12.37 2.67 -15.37
CA THR A 275 12.17 2.20 -13.99
C THR A 275 12.41 3.36 -13.03
N PHE A 276 11.61 3.45 -11.97
CA PHE A 276 11.77 4.49 -10.96
C PHE A 276 11.43 4.00 -9.56
N PHE A 277 11.85 4.76 -8.55
CA PHE A 277 11.59 4.46 -7.14
C PHE A 277 11.09 5.70 -6.41
N VAL A 278 10.04 5.55 -5.60
CA VAL A 278 9.57 6.62 -4.70
C VAL A 278 9.46 6.06 -3.30
N GLY A 279 10.16 6.68 -2.34
CA GLY A 279 10.23 6.21 -0.96
C GLY A 279 9.89 7.30 0.05
N ALA A 280 9.14 6.97 1.09
CA ALA A 280 8.88 7.86 2.22
C ALA A 280 10.00 7.81 3.27
N ALA A 281 10.57 6.64 3.53
CA ALA A 281 11.79 6.49 4.33
C ALA A 281 12.96 6.13 3.41
N VAL A 282 13.94 7.01 3.34
CA VAL A 282 15.15 6.87 2.53
C VAL A 282 16.35 7.24 3.37
N GLU A 283 17.14 6.24 3.73
CA GLU A 283 18.36 6.38 4.53
C GLU A 283 19.60 6.59 3.65
N LYS A 284 20.66 7.16 4.23
CA LYS A 284 21.89 7.55 3.51
C LYS A 284 22.48 6.45 2.62
N LYS A 285 22.57 5.21 3.14
CA LYS A 285 23.15 4.08 2.41
C LYS A 285 22.35 3.75 1.15
N MET A 286 21.03 3.59 1.28
CA MET A 286 20.17 3.31 0.13
C MET A 286 20.07 4.50 -0.82
N ALA A 287 20.14 5.73 -0.32
CA ALA A 287 20.19 6.93 -1.16
C ALA A 287 21.41 6.92 -2.09
N ASN A 288 22.58 6.51 -1.59
CA ASN A 288 23.78 6.33 -2.41
C ASN A 288 23.57 5.23 -3.48
N GLU A 289 23.00 4.08 -3.11
CA GLU A 289 22.71 3.02 -4.11
C GLU A 289 21.71 3.46 -5.18
N ILE A 290 20.66 4.19 -4.79
CA ILE A 290 19.68 4.77 -5.73
C ILE A 290 20.40 5.76 -6.66
N TRP A 291 21.24 6.64 -6.10
CA TRP A 291 22.01 7.60 -6.89
C TRP A 291 22.97 6.94 -7.87
N ASP A 292 23.64 5.86 -7.47
CA ASP A 292 24.51 5.09 -8.36
C ASP A 292 23.70 4.47 -9.52
N GLN A 293 22.51 3.93 -9.26
CA GLN A 293 21.62 3.43 -10.31
C GLN A 293 21.08 4.54 -11.22
N LEU A 294 20.82 5.74 -10.69
CA LEU A 294 20.44 6.90 -11.49
C LEU A 294 21.60 7.40 -12.36
N THR A 295 22.83 7.37 -11.84
CA THR A 295 24.00 7.87 -12.56
C THR A 295 24.50 6.92 -13.64
N ASN A 296 24.37 5.61 -13.44
CA ASN A 296 24.72 4.59 -14.43
C ASN A 296 23.56 4.24 -15.39
N GLY A 297 22.36 4.79 -15.18
CA GLY A 297 21.20 4.63 -16.05
C GLY A 297 20.38 3.36 -15.81
N THR A 298 20.69 2.58 -14.77
CA THR A 298 19.90 1.42 -14.34
C THR A 298 18.51 1.82 -13.86
N LEU A 299 18.41 2.97 -13.19
CA LEU A 299 17.17 3.60 -12.76
C LEU A 299 16.98 4.91 -13.52
N SER A 300 15.77 5.15 -14.02
CA SER A 300 15.45 6.36 -14.80
C SER A 300 15.19 7.58 -13.92
N ASN A 301 14.50 7.40 -12.80
CA ASN A 301 14.13 8.50 -11.90
C ASN A 301 13.95 8.01 -10.45
N ALA A 302 14.01 8.92 -9.47
CA ALA A 302 13.66 8.61 -8.09
C ALA A 302 13.22 9.87 -7.33
N ALA A 303 12.41 9.72 -6.28
CA ALA A 303 12.00 10.84 -5.45
C ALA A 303 11.81 10.41 -3.98
N ASN A 304 12.09 11.32 -3.06
CA ASN A 304 11.60 11.23 -1.69
C ASN A 304 10.13 11.69 -1.65
N LEU A 305 9.24 10.82 -1.15
CA LEU A 305 7.81 11.08 -1.11
C LEU A 305 7.44 12.23 -0.14
N ASN A 306 8.32 12.58 0.78
CA ASN A 306 8.14 13.69 1.72
C ASN A 306 8.65 15.03 1.19
N ASP A 307 9.34 15.05 0.05
CA ASP A 307 9.76 16.28 -0.62
C ASP A 307 8.75 16.63 -1.73
N GLU A 308 7.99 17.71 -1.52
CA GLU A 308 6.93 18.14 -2.44
C GLU A 308 7.48 18.52 -3.82
N SER A 309 8.69 19.08 -3.88
CA SER A 309 9.31 19.50 -5.15
C SER A 309 9.71 18.29 -5.99
N GLN A 310 10.24 17.25 -5.34
CA GLN A 310 10.60 15.99 -6.00
C GLN A 310 9.35 15.25 -6.47
N VAL A 311 8.31 15.15 -5.63
CA VAL A 311 7.03 14.53 -5.97
C VAL A 311 6.36 15.26 -7.14
N ALA A 312 6.34 16.59 -7.15
CA ALA A 312 5.81 17.36 -8.26
C ALA A 312 6.63 17.15 -9.54
N SER A 313 7.97 17.14 -9.45
CA SER A 313 8.84 16.95 -10.62
C SER A 313 8.70 15.55 -11.22
N ILE A 314 8.65 14.49 -10.41
CA ILE A 314 8.51 13.12 -10.91
C ILE A 314 7.10 12.90 -11.48
N SER A 315 6.06 13.46 -10.87
CA SER A 315 4.68 13.40 -11.39
C SER A 315 4.58 14.06 -12.76
N ARG A 316 5.16 15.25 -12.93
CA ARG A 316 5.24 15.93 -14.23
C ARG A 316 6.02 15.11 -15.26
N TRP A 317 7.11 14.45 -14.86
CA TRP A 317 7.85 13.57 -15.76
C TRP A 317 6.98 12.39 -16.22
N LEU A 318 6.28 11.73 -15.30
CA LEU A 318 5.37 10.62 -15.62
C LEU A 318 4.25 11.03 -16.59
N CYS A 319 3.65 12.21 -16.39
CA CYS A 319 2.62 12.75 -17.30
C CYS A 319 3.15 13.01 -18.71
N ASN A 320 4.44 13.34 -18.84
CA ASN A 320 5.10 13.75 -20.09
C ASN A 320 5.89 12.64 -20.80
N LEU A 321 6.02 11.46 -20.20
CA LEU A 321 6.51 10.26 -20.91
C LEU A 321 5.64 10.01 -22.15
#